data_AF-A0A2S3W597-F1
#
_entry.id   AF-A0A2S3W597-F1
#
_cell.length_a   1.000
_cell.length_b   1.000
_cell.length_c   1.000
_cell.angle_alpha   90.00
_cell.angle_beta   90.00
_cell.angle_gamma   90.00
#
_symmetry.space_group_name_H-M   'P 1'
#
loop_
_entity.id
_entity.type
_entity.pdbx_description
1 polymer ?
#
loop_
_entity_poly.entity_id
_entity_poly.type
_entity_poly.pdbx_seq_one_letter_code
_entity_poly.pdbx_strand_id
1 'polypeptide(L)'
;MNLKPILDAYSALSAQMDQSSSDVLDIANLLKDGVKNKDPQALACMKLVQDIAASHEAEHQKLAALWRELSTAIPTLPKYPEDGVNGVAIEQAQSPRLGLKSFFDGLMDGFDPKP
;
A
#
# COMPACT_ATOMS: atom_id res chain seq x y z
N MET A 1 -11.09 27.69 12.06
CA MET A 1 -10.68 26.37 12.58
C MET A 1 -9.21 26.17 12.28
N ASN A 2 -8.39 25.73 13.22
CA ASN A 2 -6.99 25.39 12.97
C ASN A 2 -6.90 23.96 12.43
N LEU A 3 -6.49 23.79 11.17
CA LEU A 3 -6.44 22.49 10.49
C LEU A 3 -5.09 21.78 10.62
N LYS A 4 -4.08 22.45 11.18
CA LYS A 4 -2.72 21.91 11.31
C LYS A 4 -2.66 20.55 12.04
N PRO A 5 -3.35 20.34 13.18
CA PRO A 5 -3.28 19.05 13.87
C PRO A 5 -3.82 17.88 13.04
N ILE A 6 -4.85 18.13 12.24
CA ILE A 6 -5.48 17.12 11.36
C ILE A 6 -4.52 16.76 10.22
N LEU A 7 -3.89 17.76 9.60
CA LEU A 7 -2.91 17.56 8.53
C LEU A 7 -1.68 16.81 9.04
N ASP A 8 -1.18 17.17 10.24
CA ASP A 8 -0.03 16.54 10.86
C ASP A 8 -0.35 15.07 11.21
N ALA A 9 -1.53 14.79 11.77
CA ALA A 9 -1.98 13.42 12.07
C ALA A 9 -2.15 12.55 10.83
N TYR A 10 -2.76 13.07 9.77
CA TYR A 10 -2.91 12.36 8.50
C TYR A 10 -1.56 12.03 7.86
N SER A 11 -0.63 13.00 7.88
CA SER A 11 0.73 12.83 7.33
C SER A 11 1.50 11.76 8.09
N ALA A 12 1.42 11.79 9.43
CA ALA A 12 2.07 10.80 10.28
C ALA A 12 1.51 9.38 10.06
N LEU A 13 0.18 9.24 9.95
CA LEU A 13 -0.44 7.95 9.70
C LEU A 13 -0.09 7.40 8.31
N SER A 14 -0.15 8.26 7.28
CA SER A 14 0.25 7.87 5.91
C SER A 14 1.70 7.37 5.86
N ALA A 15 2.63 8.10 6.52
CA ALA A 15 4.03 7.70 6.56
C ALA A 15 4.26 6.36 7.29
N GLN A 16 3.53 6.10 8.38
CA GLN A 16 3.60 4.80 9.07
C GLN A 16 3.09 3.66 8.19
N MET A 17 2.01 3.88 7.43
CA MET A 17 1.47 2.86 6.54
C MET A 17 2.35 2.62 5.31
N ASP A 18 3.01 3.66 4.80
CA ASP A 18 4.03 3.54 3.75
C ASP A 18 5.25 2.74 4.23
N GLN A 19 5.75 3.03 5.44
CA GLN A 19 6.84 2.27 6.06
C GLN A 19 6.45 0.80 6.25
N SER A 20 5.26 0.54 6.80
CA SER A 20 4.77 -0.82 7.01
C SER A 20 4.62 -1.60 5.70
N SER A 21 4.24 -0.92 4.61
CA SER A 21 4.18 -1.50 3.27
C SER A 21 5.57 -1.83 2.71
N SER A 22 6.56 -0.97 2.98
CA SER A 22 7.97 -1.21 2.64
C SER A 22 8.52 -2.44 3.36
N ASP A 23 8.25 -2.58 4.67
CA ASP A 23 8.73 -3.72 5.46
C ASP A 23 8.17 -5.05 4.91
N VAL A 24 6.90 -5.05 4.48
CA VAL A 24 6.27 -6.22 3.84
C VAL A 24 6.94 -6.57 2.51
N LEU A 25 7.30 -5.57 1.69
CA LEU A 25 8.06 -5.79 0.45
C LEU A 25 9.44 -6.38 0.73
N ASP A 26 10.13 -5.90 1.76
CA ASP A 26 11.45 -6.41 2.13
C ASP A 26 11.38 -7.88 2.55
N ILE A 27 10.38 -8.26 3.37
CA ILE A 27 10.16 -9.66 3.74
C ILE A 27 9.82 -10.50 2.49
N ALA A 28 8.98 -10.00 1.59
CA ALA A 28 8.64 -10.70 0.36
C ALA A 28 9.86 -10.92 -0.54
N ASN A 29 10.75 -9.93 -0.63
CA ASN A 29 12.02 -10.04 -1.35
C ASN A 29 12.94 -11.12 -0.76
N LEU A 30 13.03 -11.23 0.57
CA LEU A 30 13.81 -12.28 1.24
C LEU A 30 13.28 -13.69 0.95
N LEU A 31 11.97 -13.83 0.80
CA LEU A 31 11.31 -15.12 0.54
C LEU A 31 11.34 -15.53 -0.95
N LYS A 32 11.63 -14.59 -1.85
CA LYS A 32 11.48 -14.75 -3.31
C LYS A 32 12.20 -15.96 -3.87
N ASP A 33 13.46 -16.18 -3.49
CA ASP A 33 14.25 -17.29 -4.04
C ASP A 33 13.82 -18.64 -3.44
N GLY A 34 13.38 -18.68 -2.19
CA GLY A 34 12.77 -19.86 -1.58
C GLY A 34 11.47 -20.27 -2.29
N VAL A 35 10.62 -19.29 -2.62
CA VAL A 35 9.39 -19.49 -3.40
C VAL A 35 9.70 -20.03 -4.79
N LYS A 36 10.69 -19.47 -5.51
CA LYS A 36 11.13 -19.98 -6.81
C LYS A 36 11.61 -21.42 -6.76
N ASN A 37 12.30 -21.80 -5.68
CA ASN A 37 12.78 -23.16 -5.44
C ASN A 37 11.70 -24.11 -4.89
N LYS A 38 10.45 -23.65 -4.76
CA LYS A 38 9.31 -24.40 -4.21
C LYS A 38 9.56 -24.92 -2.78
N ASP A 39 10.34 -24.19 -1.99
CA ASP A 39 10.50 -24.49 -0.57
C ASP A 39 9.14 -24.35 0.13
N PRO A 40 8.58 -25.43 0.73
CA PRO A 40 7.28 -25.39 1.38
C PRO A 40 7.20 -24.36 2.51
N GLN A 41 8.30 -24.09 3.23
CA GLN A 41 8.31 -23.08 4.28
C GLN A 41 8.28 -21.67 3.71
N ALA A 42 9.07 -21.39 2.67
CA ALA A 42 9.05 -20.11 1.98
C ALA A 42 7.68 -19.81 1.34
N LEU A 43 7.02 -20.83 0.77
CA LEU A 43 5.67 -20.71 0.23
C LEU A 43 4.62 -20.36 1.29
N ALA A 44 4.68 -21.06 2.44
CA ALA A 44 3.78 -20.76 3.56
C ALA A 44 3.98 -19.34 4.11
N CYS A 45 5.24 -18.92 4.28
CA CYS A 45 5.57 -17.56 4.71
C CYS A 45 5.14 -16.51 3.68
N MET A 46 5.32 -16.78 2.38
CA MET A 46 4.91 -15.86 1.31
C MET A 46 3.38 -15.64 1.31
N LYS A 47 2.60 -16.69 1.59
CA LYS A 47 1.14 -16.55 1.73
C LYS A 47 0.76 -15.61 2.88
N LEU A 48 1.41 -15.73 4.04
CA LEU A 48 1.18 -14.81 5.16
C LEU A 48 1.54 -13.36 4.78
N VAL A 49 2.63 -13.19 4.04
CA VAL A 49 3.07 -11.88 3.54
C VAL A 49 2.04 -11.28 2.56
N GLN A 50 1.45 -12.09 1.68
CA GLN A 50 0.35 -11.68 0.81
C GLN A 50 -0.90 -11.24 1.60
N ASP A 51 -1.29 -12.01 2.63
CA ASP A 51 -2.44 -11.68 3.47
C ASP A 51 -2.23 -10.35 4.23
N ILE A 52 -1.01 -10.13 4.75
CA ILE A 52 -0.63 -8.87 5.41
C ILE A 52 -0.66 -7.71 4.41
N ALA A 53 -0.09 -7.89 3.21
CA ALA A 53 -0.10 -6.87 2.17
C ALA A 53 -1.53 -6.46 1.77
N ALA A 54 -2.44 -7.43 1.60
CA ALA A 54 -3.84 -7.18 1.30
C ALA A 54 -4.55 -6.42 2.44
N SER A 55 -4.24 -6.75 3.69
CA SER A 55 -4.74 -6.02 4.86
C SER A 55 -4.26 -4.56 4.87
N HIS A 56 -2.97 -4.33 4.61
CA HIS A 56 -2.41 -2.97 4.56
C HIS A 56 -3.04 -2.14 3.45
N GLU A 57 -3.22 -2.71 2.25
CA GLU A 57 -3.91 -2.05 1.15
C GLU A 57 -5.35 -1.67 1.55
N ALA A 58 -6.09 -2.57 2.22
CA ALA A 58 -7.43 -2.27 2.69
C ALA A 58 -7.46 -1.10 3.70
N GLU A 59 -6.50 -1.03 4.62
CA GLU A 59 -6.38 0.11 5.54
C GLU A 59 -6.02 1.40 4.81
N HIS A 60 -5.14 1.36 3.80
CA HIS A 60 -4.80 2.53 2.97
C HIS A 60 -6.04 3.08 2.27
N GLN A 61 -6.87 2.21 1.70
CA GLN A 61 -8.12 2.61 1.05
C GLN A 61 -9.12 3.24 2.04
N LYS A 62 -9.20 2.73 3.28
CA LYS A 62 -10.02 3.36 4.34
C LYS A 62 -9.51 4.74 4.69
N LEU A 63 -8.21 4.92 4.87
CA LEU A 63 -7.62 6.23 5.17
C LEU A 63 -7.86 7.23 4.02
N ALA A 64 -7.72 6.78 2.78
CA ALA A 64 -8.02 7.57 1.60
C ALA A 64 -9.50 8.00 1.55
N ALA A 65 -10.43 7.09 1.82
CA ALA A 65 -11.87 7.38 1.88
C ALA A 65 -12.19 8.42 2.95
N LEU A 66 -11.64 8.27 4.16
CA LEU A 66 -11.81 9.23 5.25
C LEU A 66 -11.27 10.62 4.88
N TRP A 67 -10.11 10.70 4.21
CA TRP A 67 -9.57 11.97 3.74
C TRP A 67 -10.46 12.64 2.67
N ARG A 68 -11.05 11.85 1.77
CA ARG A 68 -12.00 12.35 0.77
C ARG A 68 -13.27 12.90 1.40
N GLU A 69 -13.84 12.18 2.38
CA GLU A 69 -15.00 12.67 3.13
C GLU A 69 -14.68 13.98 3.86
N LEU A 70 -13.52 14.02 4.53
CA LEU A 70 -13.09 15.19 5.28
C LEU A 70 -12.84 16.40 4.39
N SER A 71 -12.18 16.22 3.24
CA SER A 71 -11.93 17.30 2.27
C SER A 71 -13.19 17.73 1.50
N THR A 72 -14.24 16.92 1.51
CA THR A 72 -15.57 17.31 1.02
C THR A 72 -16.31 18.16 2.05
N ALA A 73 -16.25 17.77 3.33
CA ALA A 73 -16.86 18.51 4.43
C ALA A 73 -16.14 19.84 4.75
N ILE A 74 -14.82 19.89 4.51
CA ILE A 74 -13.96 21.04 4.79
C ILE A 74 -13.23 21.42 3.49
N PRO A 75 -13.83 22.29 2.65
CA PRO A 75 -13.27 22.63 1.32
C PRO A 75 -11.91 23.31 1.34
N THR A 76 -11.45 23.78 2.50
CA THR A 76 -10.12 24.39 2.68
C THR A 76 -9.00 23.37 2.89
N LEU A 77 -9.32 22.08 3.08
CA LEU A 77 -8.33 21.02 3.10
C LEU A 77 -7.86 20.66 1.69
N PRO A 78 -6.60 20.24 1.52
CA PRO A 78 -6.12 19.75 0.24
C PRO A 78 -6.86 18.46 -0.16
N LYS A 79 -7.05 18.26 -1.46
CA LYS A 79 -7.57 17.01 -2.01
C LYS A 79 -6.61 15.85 -1.73
N TYR A 80 -7.11 14.62 -1.80
CA TYR A 80 -6.28 13.44 -1.61
C TYR A 80 -5.13 13.45 -2.64
N PRO A 81 -3.87 13.20 -2.23
CA PRO A 81 -2.72 13.31 -3.12
C PRO A 81 -2.81 12.47 -4.40
N GLU A 82 -3.46 11.29 -4.34
CA GLU A 82 -3.63 10.42 -5.52
C GLU A 82 -4.86 10.77 -6.36
N ASP A 83 -5.76 11.63 -5.86
CA ASP A 83 -6.87 12.16 -6.66
C ASP A 83 -6.40 13.25 -7.63
N GLY A 84 -5.14 13.69 -7.50
CA GLY A 84 -4.56 14.69 -8.37
C GLY A 84 -5.03 16.11 -8.09
N VAL A 85 -4.26 17.08 -8.58
CA VAL A 85 -4.83 18.39 -8.86
C VAL A 85 -5.65 18.23 -10.14
N ASN A 86 -6.97 18.33 -10.07
CA ASN A 86 -7.91 18.13 -11.19
C ASN A 86 -8.04 16.67 -11.72
N GLY A 87 -7.97 15.64 -10.87
CA GLY A 87 -8.27 14.28 -11.30
C GLY A 87 -7.11 13.55 -11.99
N VAL A 88 -5.89 14.11 -11.96
CA VAL A 88 -4.68 13.47 -12.51
C VAL A 88 -3.80 13.01 -11.36
N ALA A 89 -3.80 11.70 -11.08
CA ALA A 89 -2.95 11.07 -10.06
C ALA A 89 -1.53 11.66 -10.11
N ILE A 90 -1.03 12.14 -8.98
CA ILE A 90 0.33 12.68 -8.91
C ILE A 90 1.30 11.52 -9.16
N GLU A 91 1.81 11.42 -10.39
CA GLU A 91 2.81 10.43 -10.83
C GLU A 91 4.12 10.47 -10.02
N GLN A 92 4.27 11.42 -9.09
CA GLN A 92 5.47 11.59 -8.27
C GLN A 92 5.44 10.85 -6.93
N ALA A 93 4.30 10.30 -6.51
CA ALA A 93 4.31 9.37 -5.39
C ALA A 93 4.61 7.97 -5.95
N GLN A 94 5.89 7.63 -6.11
CA GLN A 94 6.33 6.23 -6.01
C GLN A 94 6.02 5.76 -4.58
N SER A 95 4.75 5.60 -4.27
CA SER A 95 4.33 5.10 -2.98
C SER A 95 4.62 3.60 -2.96
N PRO A 96 5.22 3.08 -1.87
CA PRO A 96 5.35 1.64 -1.64
C PRO A 96 4.03 0.88 -1.82
N ARG A 97 2.88 1.56 -1.69
CA ARG A 97 1.53 1.07 -1.97
C ARG A 97 1.38 0.46 -3.37
N LEU A 98 1.85 1.15 -4.41
CA LEU A 98 1.83 0.64 -5.80
C LEU A 98 2.86 -0.49 -6.03
N GLY A 99 3.90 -0.52 -5.21
CA GLY A 99 4.96 -1.53 -5.25
C GLY A 99 4.48 -2.92 -4.80
N LEU A 100 3.65 -3.00 -3.75
CA LEU A 100 3.13 -4.28 -3.24
C LEU A 100 2.33 -5.05 -4.28
N LYS A 101 1.30 -4.41 -4.86
CA LYS A 101 0.46 -5.04 -5.88
C LYS A 101 1.29 -5.50 -7.09
N SER A 102 2.11 -4.61 -7.63
CA SER A 102 2.97 -4.90 -8.78
C SER A 102 3.98 -6.01 -8.49
N PHE A 103 4.50 -6.07 -7.27
CA PHE A 103 5.43 -7.12 -6.84
C PHE A 103 4.75 -8.49 -6.84
N PHE A 104 3.56 -8.61 -6.23
CA PHE A 104 2.86 -9.89 -6.17
C PHE A 104 2.32 -10.33 -7.54
N ASP A 105 1.80 -9.41 -8.35
CA ASP A 105 1.37 -9.70 -9.72
C ASP A 105 2.55 -10.26 -10.55
N GLY A 106 3.74 -9.64 -10.46
CA GLY A 106 4.94 -10.12 -11.13
C GLY A 106 5.55 -11.41 -10.54
N LEU A 107 5.29 -11.71 -9.27
CA LEU A 107 5.68 -12.97 -8.64
C LEU A 107 4.79 -14.13 -9.14
N MET A 108 3.51 -13.85 -9.39
CA MET A 108 2.49 -14.82 -9.83
C MET A 108 2.51 -15.08 -11.34
N ASP A 109 3.05 -14.17 -12.16
CA ASP A 109 3.25 -14.39 -13.61
C ASP A 109 4.18 -15.59 -13.92
N GLY A 110 5.00 -16.01 -12.96
CA GLY A 110 5.81 -17.25 -13.03
C GLY A 110 5.25 -18.42 -12.21
N PHE A 111 4.15 -18.21 -11.48
CA PHE A 111 3.50 -19.17 -10.60
C PHE A 111 2.15 -19.52 -11.19
N ASP A 112 2.15 -20.31 -12.28
CA ASP A 112 0.93 -20.94 -12.80
C ASP A 112 0.46 -21.99 -11.77
N PRO A 113 -0.61 -21.74 -10.99
CA PRO A 113 -1.18 -22.77 -10.14
C PRO A 113 -2.07 -23.61 -11.05
N LYS A 114 -1.43 -24.43 -11.89
CA LYS A 114 -2.19 -25.35 -12.72
C LYS A 114 -2.88 -26.37 -11.79
N PRO A 115 -4.20 -26.57 -11.91
CA PRO A 115 -4.90 -27.63 -11.19
C PRO A 115 -4.38 -29.01 -11.60
#